data_AF-A0A5M9WZG1-F1
#
_entry.id   AF-A0A5M9WZG1-F1
#
_cell.length_a   1.000
_cell.length_b   1.000
_cell.length_c   1.000
_cell.angle_alpha   90.00
_cell.angle_beta   90.00
_cell.angle_gamma   90.00
#
_symmetry.space_group_name_H-M   'P 1'
#
loop_
_entity.id
_entity.type
_entity.pdbx_description
1 polymer ?
#
loop_
_entity_poly.entity_id
_entity_poly.type
_entity_poly.pdbx_seq_one_letter_code
_entity_poly.pdbx_strand_id
1 'polypeptide(L)'
;MRSKWGLYIIIMLIIILAGGLLIAKGTDAVSQAENNKQGILNTAQDAAAYYVDFYIPESQIEQFHADQKINVHFPYLEQPLVKEGVVTSVAPSPQFANLRMTREKGQADLSMYLIRISVPTSKDLLPGMTAEVQLDNITD
;
A
#
# COMPACT_ATOMS: atom_id res chain seq x y z
N MET A 1 18.86 -40.47 32.73
CA MET A 1 19.29 -39.65 31.57
C MET A 1 18.26 -39.56 30.42
N ARG A 2 17.01 -40.05 30.56
CA ARG A 2 16.05 -40.15 29.44
C ARG A 2 14.96 -39.05 29.36
N SER A 3 14.71 -38.28 30.42
CA SER A 3 13.58 -37.31 30.41
C SER A 3 13.90 -35.93 29.81
N LYS A 4 15.18 -35.58 29.62
CA LYS A 4 15.54 -34.27 29.04
C LYS A 4 15.25 -34.18 27.54
N TRP A 5 15.21 -35.31 26.84
CA TRP A 5 14.96 -35.37 25.39
C TRP A 5 13.54 -34.90 25.00
N GLY A 6 12.53 -35.21 25.81
CA GLY A 6 11.17 -34.74 25.57
C GLY A 6 11.05 -33.20 25.66
N LEU A 7 11.78 -32.60 26.59
CA LEU A 7 11.81 -31.14 26.75
C LEU A 7 12.46 -30.44 25.54
N TYR A 8 13.54 -31.00 24.99
CA TYR A 8 14.20 -30.43 23.81
C TYR A 8 13.32 -30.51 22.55
N ILE A 9 12.55 -31.59 22.36
CA ILE A 9 11.63 -31.71 21.22
C ILE A 9 10.51 -30.66 21.30
N ILE A 10 9.97 -30.41 22.49
CA ILE A 10 8.92 -29.39 22.69
C ILE A 10 9.47 -28.00 22.39
N ILE A 11 10.67 -27.67 22.90
CA ILE A 11 11.32 -26.39 22.63
C ILE A 11 11.60 -26.23 21.12
N MET A 12 12.02 -27.30 20.44
CA MET A 12 12.33 -27.26 19.01
C MET A 12 11.07 -27.04 18.15
N LEU A 13 9.95 -27.67 18.51
CA LEU A 13 8.66 -27.42 17.88
C LEU A 13 8.18 -25.97 18.08
N ILE A 14 8.38 -25.40 19.28
CA ILE A 14 8.03 -24.00 19.55
C ILE A 14 8.86 -23.05 18.69
N ILE A 15 10.17 -23.31 18.54
CA ILE A 15 11.06 -22.48 17.71
C ILE A 15 10.66 -22.55 16.23
N ILE A 16 10.35 -23.74 15.70
CA ILE A 16 9.91 -23.89 14.31
C ILE A 16 8.56 -23.17 14.09
N LEU A 17 7.59 -23.36 14.98
CA LEU A 17 6.27 -22.74 14.86
C LEU A 17 6.34 -21.22 14.98
N ALA A 18 7.12 -20.69 15.94
CA ALA A 18 7.31 -19.26 16.11
C ALA A 18 8.09 -18.65 14.93
N GLY A 19 9.12 -19.34 14.44
CA GLY A 19 9.88 -18.92 13.26
C GLY A 19 9.03 -18.89 11.99
N GLY A 20 8.22 -19.91 11.76
CA GLY A 20 7.27 -19.96 10.64
C GLY A 20 6.21 -18.85 10.69
N LEU A 21 5.70 -18.53 11.89
CA LEU A 21 4.69 -17.48 12.06
C LEU A 21 5.23 -16.07 11.75
N LEU A 22 6.50 -15.79 12.06
CA LEU A 22 7.12 -14.49 11.78
C LEU A 22 7.31 -14.25 10.27
N ILE A 23 7.62 -15.30 9.50
CA ILE A 23 7.79 -15.21 8.04
C ILE A 23 6.44 -14.97 7.36
N ALA A 24 5.36 -15.58 7.87
CA ALA A 24 4.03 -15.46 7.26
C ALA A 24 3.39 -14.07 7.41
N LYS A 25 3.78 -13.28 8.43
CA LYS A 25 3.14 -12.00 8.73
C LYS A 25 3.66 -10.81 7.89
N GLY A 26 4.69 -11.02 7.06
CA GLY A 26 5.13 -10.01 6.08
C GLY A 26 5.55 -8.67 6.71
N THR A 27 6.22 -8.69 7.87
CA THR A 27 6.65 -7.46 8.56
C THR A 27 7.84 -6.75 7.87
N ASP A 28 8.43 -7.36 6.84
CA ASP A 28 9.58 -6.79 6.13
C ASP A 28 9.23 -5.47 5.42
N ALA A 29 10.22 -4.58 5.31
CA ALA A 29 10.07 -3.26 4.71
C ALA A 29 9.63 -3.32 3.25
N VAL A 30 10.04 -4.37 2.52
CA VAL A 30 9.64 -4.61 1.13
C VAL A 30 8.14 -4.91 1.05
N SER A 31 7.66 -5.80 1.91
CA SER A 31 6.23 -6.16 1.99
C SER A 31 5.38 -4.95 2.39
N GLN A 32 5.87 -4.11 3.32
CA GLN A 32 5.16 -2.88 3.69
C GLN A 32 5.11 -1.86 2.54
N ALA A 33 6.18 -1.69 1.77
CA ALA A 33 6.18 -0.82 0.60
C ALA A 33 5.29 -1.37 -0.55
N GLU A 34 5.13 -2.69 -0.61
CA GLU A 34 4.21 -3.33 -1.54
C GLU A 34 2.75 -3.11 -1.15
N ASN A 35 2.42 -3.03 0.14
CA ASN A 35 1.02 -2.87 0.57
C ASN A 35 0.61 -1.43 0.87
N ASN A 36 1.55 -0.55 1.23
CA ASN A 36 1.30 0.88 1.45
C ASN A 36 1.75 1.70 0.24
N LYS A 37 0.78 2.34 -0.42
CA LYS A 37 1.02 3.18 -1.59
C LYS A 37 0.92 4.64 -1.17
N GLN A 38 1.93 5.43 -1.52
CA GLN A 38 2.00 6.83 -1.15
C GLN A 38 1.71 7.73 -2.35
N GLY A 39 1.07 8.86 -2.09
CA GLY A 39 0.75 9.90 -3.07
C GLY A 39 0.75 11.27 -2.41
N ILE A 40 0.79 12.33 -3.21
CA ILE A 40 0.76 13.71 -2.73
C ILE A 40 -0.65 14.27 -2.92
N LEU A 41 -1.18 14.88 -1.86
CA LEU A 41 -2.45 15.57 -1.88
C LEU A 41 -2.33 16.88 -2.67
N ASN A 42 -3.11 17.04 -3.72
CA ASN A 42 -3.09 18.18 -4.63
C ASN A 42 -4.46 18.86 -4.67
N THR A 43 -4.49 20.13 -5.08
CA THR A 43 -5.73 20.88 -5.27
C THR A 43 -6.27 20.71 -6.67
N ALA A 44 -7.54 20.34 -6.82
CA ALA A 44 -8.21 20.48 -8.10
C ALA A 44 -8.28 21.96 -8.49
N GLN A 45 -8.19 22.24 -9.80
CA GLN A 45 -8.24 23.60 -10.34
C GLN A 45 -9.57 24.33 -10.03
N ASP A 46 -10.60 23.58 -9.61
CA ASP A 46 -11.94 24.06 -9.23
C ASP A 46 -12.21 24.07 -7.71
N ALA A 47 -11.16 23.95 -6.88
CA ALA A 47 -11.10 24.18 -5.43
C ALA A 47 -12.07 23.40 -4.48
N ALA A 48 -13.05 22.65 -4.98
CA ALA A 48 -14.04 21.97 -4.15
C ALA A 48 -13.55 20.63 -3.54
N ALA A 49 -12.49 20.05 -4.09
CA ALA A 49 -11.94 18.78 -3.63
C ALA A 49 -10.42 18.73 -3.79
N TYR A 50 -9.78 17.98 -2.90
CA TYR A 50 -8.40 17.57 -3.09
C TYR A 50 -8.36 16.25 -3.86
N TYR A 51 -7.25 15.98 -4.53
CA TYR A 51 -7.01 14.70 -5.17
C TYR A 51 -5.64 14.17 -4.80
N VAL A 52 -5.53 12.86 -4.76
CA VAL A 52 -4.26 12.16 -4.63
C VAL A 52 -4.10 11.25 -5.83
N ASP A 53 -2.91 11.31 -6.40
CA ASP A 53 -2.48 10.48 -7.51
C ASP A 53 -1.58 9.36 -6.97
N PHE A 54 -1.98 8.10 -7.16
CA PHE A 54 -1.26 6.91 -6.75
C PHE A 54 -0.81 6.10 -7.95
N TYR A 55 0.38 5.53 -7.88
CA TYR A 55 0.89 4.60 -8.88
C TYR A 55 0.80 3.18 -8.36
N ILE A 56 0.03 2.35 -9.05
CA ILE A 56 -0.26 0.96 -8.68
C ILE A 56 0.29 0.00 -9.75
N PRO A 57 0.94 -1.12 -9.37
CA PRO A 57 1.37 -2.14 -10.31
C PRO A 57 0.20 -2.78 -11.07
N GLU A 58 0.46 -3.28 -12.27
CA GLU A 58 -0.52 -4.00 -13.08
C GLU A 58 -1.19 -5.17 -12.35
N SER A 59 -0.45 -5.93 -11.54
CA SER A 59 -0.99 -7.07 -10.79
C SER A 59 -2.07 -6.69 -9.76
N GLN A 60 -2.16 -5.42 -9.40
CA GLN A 60 -3.05 -4.92 -8.34
C GLN A 60 -4.14 -4.00 -8.90
N ILE A 61 -4.11 -3.67 -10.20
CA ILE A 61 -5.05 -2.71 -10.80
C ILE A 61 -6.49 -3.21 -10.80
N GLU A 62 -6.69 -4.53 -10.89
CA GLU A 62 -8.01 -5.16 -10.90
C GLU A 62 -8.79 -4.95 -9.59
N GLN A 63 -8.10 -4.62 -8.49
CA GLN A 63 -8.72 -4.35 -7.19
C GLN A 63 -9.37 -2.95 -7.12
N PHE A 64 -9.14 -2.11 -8.12
CA PHE A 64 -9.59 -0.73 -8.15
C PHE A 64 -10.65 -0.51 -9.24
N HIS A 65 -11.77 0.06 -8.83
CA HIS A 65 -12.86 0.44 -9.73
C HIS A 65 -13.19 1.92 -9.58
N ALA A 66 -13.69 2.53 -10.66
CA ALA A 66 -14.23 3.89 -10.58
C ALA A 66 -15.40 3.92 -9.58
N ASP A 67 -15.55 5.04 -8.88
CA ASP A 67 -16.55 5.28 -7.84
C ASP A 67 -16.41 4.43 -6.57
N GLN A 68 -15.35 3.63 -6.47
CA GLN A 68 -15.03 2.86 -5.27
C GLN A 68 -14.58 3.77 -4.13
N LYS A 69 -15.06 3.47 -2.92
CA LYS A 69 -14.66 4.14 -1.68
C LYS A 69 -13.40 3.52 -1.12
N ILE A 70 -12.42 4.35 -0.76
CA ILE A 70 -11.13 3.91 -0.25
C ILE A 70 -10.73 4.75 0.95
N ASN A 71 -10.19 4.10 1.97
CA ASN A 71 -9.62 4.76 3.14
C ASN A 71 -8.23 5.31 2.81
N VAL A 72 -8.09 6.63 2.89
CA VAL A 72 -6.83 7.35 2.70
C VAL A 72 -6.30 7.78 4.07
N HIS A 73 -5.07 7.38 4.35
CA HIS A 73 -4.38 7.61 5.61
C HIS A 73 -3.37 8.76 5.50
N PHE A 74 -3.32 9.63 6.50
CA PHE A 74 -2.39 10.76 6.55
C PHE A 74 -1.47 10.62 7.78
N PRO A 75 -0.27 10.03 7.62
CA PRO A 75 0.56 9.62 8.74
C PRO A 75 1.25 10.77 9.47
N TYR A 76 1.35 11.94 8.84
CA TYR A 76 2.08 13.10 9.36
C TYR A 76 1.22 14.06 10.20
N LEU A 77 -0.02 13.68 10.51
CA LEU A 77 -0.89 14.42 11.42
C LEU A 77 -0.73 13.88 12.85
N GLU A 78 -0.91 14.75 13.84
CA GLU A 78 -0.77 14.38 15.28
C GLU A 78 -1.68 13.22 15.69
N GLN A 79 -2.82 13.11 15.02
CA GLN A 79 -3.70 11.95 15.08
C GLN A 79 -3.76 11.35 13.68
N PRO A 80 -3.42 10.06 13.50
CA PRO A 80 -3.50 9.41 12.20
C PRO A 80 -4.91 9.56 11.65
N LEU A 81 -5.05 10.40 10.62
CA LEU A 81 -6.35 10.75 10.08
C LEU A 81 -6.65 9.79 8.93
N VAL A 82 -7.77 9.07 9.04
CA VAL A 82 -8.33 8.29 7.95
C VAL A 82 -9.50 9.06 7.35
N LYS A 83 -9.46 9.30 6.05
CA LYS A 83 -10.58 9.89 5.30
C LYS A 83 -11.05 8.94 4.22
N GLU A 84 -12.36 8.83 4.07
CA GLU A 84 -12.98 8.15 2.94
C GLU A 84 -12.79 9.04 1.69
N GLY A 85 -12.04 8.53 0.72
CA GLY A 85 -11.92 9.08 -0.63
C GLY A 85 -12.67 8.22 -1.63
N VAL A 86 -12.88 8.76 -2.84
CA VAL A 86 -13.55 8.06 -3.94
C VAL A 86 -12.61 8.00 -5.14
N VAL A 87 -12.44 6.81 -5.73
CA VAL A 87 -11.66 6.62 -6.96
C VAL A 87 -12.38 7.31 -8.11
N THR A 88 -11.83 8.43 -8.58
CA THR A 88 -12.43 9.20 -9.69
C THR A 88 -11.99 8.71 -11.06
N SER A 89 -10.78 8.14 -11.15
CA SER A 89 -10.29 7.61 -12.43
C SER A 89 -9.20 6.58 -12.22
N VAL A 90 -9.27 5.52 -13.02
CA VAL A 90 -8.20 4.54 -13.20
C VAL A 90 -7.69 4.71 -14.62
N ALA A 91 -6.38 4.93 -14.80
CA ALA A 91 -5.81 5.12 -16.12
C ALA A 91 -6.00 3.85 -16.98
N PRO A 92 -6.42 3.97 -18.25
CA PRO A 92 -6.66 2.80 -19.11
C PRO A 92 -5.37 2.14 -19.60
N SER A 93 -4.22 2.78 -19.40
CA SER A 93 -2.91 2.30 -19.78
C SER A 93 -1.88 2.66 -18.71
N PRO A 94 -0.77 1.91 -18.60
CA PRO A 94 0.34 2.27 -17.73
C PRO A 94 0.83 3.68 -18.07
N GLN A 95 0.99 4.54 -17.05
CA GLN A 95 1.53 5.90 -17.23
C GLN A 95 3.06 5.93 -17.11
N PHE A 96 3.64 4.89 -16.49
CA PHE A 96 5.06 4.61 -16.54
C PHE A 96 5.28 3.24 -17.17
N ALA A 97 5.89 3.22 -18.35
CA ALA A 97 6.25 1.99 -19.04
C ALA A 97 7.74 1.63 -18.93
N ASN A 98 8.59 2.45 -18.29
CA ASN A 98 10.04 2.31 -18.48
C ASN A 98 10.91 2.79 -17.30
N LEU A 99 10.74 2.21 -16.11
CA LEU A 99 11.94 1.95 -15.33
C LEU A 99 12.68 0.82 -16.04
N ARG A 100 13.41 1.13 -17.12
CA ARG A 100 14.49 0.26 -17.59
C ARG A 100 15.55 0.30 -16.49
N MET A 101 15.33 -0.47 -15.43
CA MET A 101 16.41 -0.89 -14.56
C MET A 101 17.42 -1.55 -15.48
N THR A 102 18.64 -1.01 -15.51
CA THR A 102 19.75 -1.57 -16.26
C THR A 102 19.77 -3.08 -16.01
N ARG A 103 19.71 -3.88 -17.09
CA ARG A 103 19.57 -5.35 -17.12
C ARG A 103 20.77 -6.09 -16.51
N GLU A 104 21.25 -5.66 -15.35
CA GLU A 104 22.35 -6.33 -14.66
C GLU A 104 21.86 -7.49 -13.79
N LYS A 105 20.58 -7.52 -13.39
CA LYS A 105 20.07 -8.51 -12.42
C LYS A 105 18.69 -9.14 -12.71
N GLY A 106 18.21 -9.11 -13.96
CA GLY A 106 17.00 -9.85 -14.35
C GLY A 106 15.72 -9.47 -13.59
N GLN A 107 15.58 -8.21 -13.15
CA GLN A 107 14.33 -7.71 -12.60
C GLN A 107 13.27 -7.56 -13.71
N ALA A 108 12.03 -7.92 -13.39
CA ALA A 108 10.89 -7.83 -14.31
C ALA A 108 10.55 -6.37 -14.63
N ASP A 109 10.05 -6.13 -15.84
CA ASP A 109 9.56 -4.81 -16.25
C ASP A 109 8.35 -4.44 -15.36
N LEU A 110 8.44 -3.30 -14.67
CA LEU A 110 7.37 -2.79 -13.80
C LEU A 110 6.47 -1.84 -14.59
N SER A 111 5.25 -2.28 -14.90
CA SER A 111 4.16 -1.46 -15.44
C SER A 111 3.35 -0.85 -14.29
N MET A 112 3.26 0.49 -14.25
CA MET A 112 2.51 1.21 -13.21
C MET A 112 1.37 2.02 -13.82
N TYR A 113 0.18 1.85 -13.26
CA TYR A 113 -1.04 2.55 -13.60
C TYR A 113 -1.28 3.72 -12.64
N LEU A 114 -1.80 4.82 -13.17
CA LEU A 114 -2.18 5.97 -12.35
C LEU A 114 -3.63 5.81 -11.88
N ILE A 115 -3.85 5.95 -10.58
CA ILE A 115 -5.17 6.03 -9.96
C ILE A 115 -5.32 7.39 -9.31
N ARG A 116 -6.44 8.06 -9.57
CA ARG A 116 -6.80 9.32 -8.92
C ARG A 116 -7.92 9.08 -7.93
N ILE A 117 -7.69 9.52 -6.70
CA ILE A 117 -8.66 9.45 -5.60
C ILE A 117 -9.02 10.88 -5.21
N SER A 118 -10.31 11.20 -5.20
CA SER A 118 -10.82 12.44 -4.65
C SER A 118 -11.00 12.31 -3.14
N VAL A 119 -10.45 13.28 -2.40
CA VAL A 119 -10.56 13.36 -0.95
C VAL A 119 -11.30 14.65 -0.60
N PRO A 120 -12.35 14.59 0.24
CA PRO A 120 -13.08 15.78 0.65
C PRO A 120 -12.17 16.73 1.44
N THR A 121 -12.28 18.02 1.17
CA THR A 121 -11.51 19.05 1.88
C THR A 121 -11.89 19.08 3.37
N SER A 122 -10.91 19.23 4.24
CA SER A 122 -11.14 19.46 5.67
C SER A 122 -10.11 20.45 6.22
N LYS A 123 -10.38 21.05 7.39
CA LYS A 123 -9.49 22.05 8.01
C LYS A 123 -8.10 21.49 8.34
N ASP A 124 -8.02 20.19 8.54
CA ASP A 124 -6.79 19.49 8.93
C ASP A 124 -5.95 19.06 7.72
N LEU A 125 -6.48 19.19 6.50
CA LEU A 125 -5.82 18.78 5.27
C LEU A 125 -5.31 19.97 4.47
N LEU A 126 -4.02 19.94 4.14
CA LEU A 126 -3.37 20.92 3.28
C LEU A 126 -2.80 20.25 2.03
N PRO A 127 -2.81 20.94 0.88
CA PRO A 127 -2.10 20.49 -0.30
C PRO A 127 -0.61 20.31 -0.02
N GLY A 128 0.01 19.33 -0.67
CA GLY A 128 1.40 18.93 -0.47
C GLY A 128 1.59 17.87 0.62
N MET A 129 0.55 17.53 1.39
CA MET A 129 0.63 16.44 2.37
C MET A 129 0.76 15.07 1.69
N THR A 130 1.54 14.18 2.30
CA THR A 130 1.60 12.77 1.90
C THR A 130 0.35 12.04 2.38
N ALA A 131 -0.27 11.33 1.46
CA ALA A 131 -1.38 10.43 1.67
C ALA A 131 -0.93 9.00 1.39
N GLU A 132 -1.45 8.04 2.15
CA GLU A 132 -1.17 6.62 2.01
C GLU A 132 -2.48 5.84 1.81
N VAL A 133 -2.44 4.83 0.95
CA VAL A 133 -3.53 3.88 0.77
C VAL A 133 -2.98 2.48 1.02
N GLN A 134 -3.73 1.71 1.79
CA GLN A 134 -3.37 0.39 2.25
C GLN A 134 -4.17 -0.64 1.43
N LEU A 135 -3.48 -1.36 0.56
CA LEU A 135 -4.09 -2.26 -0.43
C LEU A 135 -4.86 -3.43 0.19
N ASP A 136 -4.37 -3.95 1.32
CA ASP A 136 -4.96 -5.11 2.00
C ASP A 136 -6.40 -4.86 2.52
N ASN A 137 -6.80 -3.59 2.65
CA ASN A 137 -8.12 -3.20 3.17
C ASN A 137 -9.12 -2.80 2.06
N ILE A 138 -8.77 -3.03 0.80
CA ILE A 138 -9.65 -2.76 -0.34
C ILE A 138 -10.52 -4.01 -0.54
N THR A 139 -11.61 -4.11 0.21
CA THR A 139 -12.63 -5.16 0.05
C THR A 139 -13.89 -4.56 -0.56
N ASP A 140 -14.51 -5.31 -1.48
CA ASP A 140 -15.78 -5.02 -2.15
C ASP A 140 -16.97 -4.84 -1.18
#